data_AF-A0A817NTI9-F1
#
_entry.id   AF-A0A817NTI9-F1
#
_cell.length_a   1.000
_cell.length_b   1.000
_cell.length_c   1.000
_cell.angle_alpha   90.00
_cell.angle_beta   90.00
_cell.angle_gamma   90.00
#
_symmetry.space_group_name_H-M   'P 1'
#
loop_
_entity.id
_entity.type
_entity.pdbx_description
1 polymer ?
#
loop_
_entity_poly.entity_id
_entity_poly.type
_entity_poly.pdbx_seq_one_letter_code
_entity_poly.pdbx_strand_id
1 'polypeptide(L)'
;MFDWPTSWQKYQIDSRIDDTIVSYLDSIRLAENKNFAILLLKNIDSYPSLLDIQSGYIDIWWIIHDGGLLFLLAFLLQQHHVWNKCILRLFTICLPNQEPQIQKHELEQYVYQLRIQAEVHAVIVDDQEISAFTKYRTMTAVDSKHFNLFDINEKQIDSEREKHMQELFKNYPANGEHIQYTFTPSSISTLKESYLTYTLIEDLQVRKKMHSAARLNQTILERSRNSQLVLINLPKVPRTNVNADYAYIEFVDQLCEGIYRCILVKGGGREVITIFS
;
A
#
# COMPACT_ATOMS: atom_id res chain seq x y z
N MET A 1 -4.86 4.50 15.20
CA MET A 1 -3.43 4.86 15.06
C MET A 1 -2.63 3.67 15.54
N PHE A 2 -1.64 3.23 14.77
CA PHE A 2 -0.81 2.07 15.08
C PHE A 2 0.66 2.45 14.92
N ASP A 3 1.51 1.83 15.72
CA ASP A 3 2.96 1.85 15.52
C ASP A 3 3.36 0.77 14.51
N TRP A 4 4.44 1.01 13.76
CA TRP A 4 4.97 0.05 12.81
C TRP A 4 5.68 -1.11 13.52
N PRO A 5 5.46 -2.39 13.14
CA PRO A 5 6.11 -3.52 13.77
C PRO A 5 7.59 -3.61 13.37
N THR A 6 8.46 -2.79 13.95
CA THR A 6 9.90 -2.65 13.59
C THR A 6 10.70 -3.95 13.70
N SER A 7 10.28 -4.90 14.54
CA SER A 7 10.94 -6.21 14.70
C SER A 7 10.40 -7.31 13.78
N TRP A 8 9.63 -6.95 12.74
CA TRP A 8 8.97 -7.93 11.86
C TRP A 8 9.94 -8.92 11.20
N GLN A 9 11.16 -8.49 10.87
CA GLN A 9 12.20 -9.30 10.24
C GLN A 9 12.74 -10.39 11.16
N LYS A 10 12.74 -10.16 12.48
CA LYS A 10 13.20 -11.17 13.46
C LYS A 10 12.25 -12.37 13.49
N TYR A 11 10.97 -12.12 13.25
CA TYR A 11 9.92 -13.15 13.23
C TYR A 11 9.99 -14.07 12.00
N GLN A 12 10.79 -13.73 10.98
CA GLN A 12 11.01 -14.57 9.81
C GLN A 12 12.12 -15.62 10.02
N ILE A 13 13.01 -15.40 11.00
CA ILE A 13 14.21 -16.23 11.24
C ILE A 13 13.87 -17.43 12.14
N ASP A 14 13.00 -17.23 13.13
CA ASP A 14 12.46 -18.33 13.92
C ASP A 14 11.42 -19.04 13.06
N SER A 15 11.76 -20.22 12.53
CA SER A 15 10.96 -21.15 11.70
C SER A 15 9.50 -21.48 12.13
N ARG A 16 8.94 -20.78 13.12
CA ARG A 16 7.51 -20.71 13.43
C ARG A 16 6.95 -19.48 12.72
N ILE A 17 5.99 -19.68 11.82
CA ILE A 17 5.17 -18.58 11.28
C ILE A 17 4.62 -17.82 12.49
N ASP A 18 5.15 -16.62 12.72
CA ASP A 18 4.73 -15.81 13.86
C ASP A 18 3.38 -15.18 13.52
N ASP A 19 2.33 -15.64 14.20
CA ASP A 19 0.96 -15.11 14.07
C ASP A 19 0.87 -13.62 14.45
N THR A 20 1.92 -13.01 15.01
CA THR A 20 1.96 -11.60 15.38
C THR A 20 1.78 -10.65 14.19
N ILE A 21 2.44 -10.90 13.05
CA ILE A 21 2.28 -10.05 11.86
C ILE A 21 0.89 -10.21 11.25
N VAL A 22 0.39 -11.45 11.21
CA VAL A 22 -0.96 -11.75 10.75
C VAL A 22 -1.99 -11.03 11.63
N SER A 23 -1.87 -11.13 12.95
CA SER A 23 -2.75 -10.47 13.92
C SER A 23 -2.68 -8.94 13.82
N TYR A 24 -1.49 -8.38 13.60
CA TYR A 24 -1.29 -6.95 13.36
C TYR A 24 -2.02 -6.50 12.09
N LEU A 25 -1.84 -7.18 10.97
CA LEU A 25 -2.52 -6.85 9.72
C LEU A 25 -4.02 -7.10 9.78
N ASP A 26 -4.48 -8.09 10.53
CA ASP A 26 -5.90 -8.34 10.79
C ASP A 26 -6.55 -7.18 11.56
N SER A 27 -5.81 -6.56 12.49
CA SER A 27 -6.26 -5.35 13.17
C SER A 27 -6.43 -4.18 12.21
N ILE A 28 -5.51 -4.03 11.25
CA ILE A 28 -5.62 -3.00 10.19
C ILE A 28 -6.80 -3.32 9.26
N ARG A 29 -6.96 -4.57 8.80
CA ARG A 29 -8.09 -5.02 8.00
C ARG A 29 -9.42 -4.78 8.69
N LEU A 30 -9.50 -5.04 10.00
CA LEU A 30 -10.70 -4.78 10.79
C LEU A 30 -11.02 -3.28 10.82
N ALA A 31 -10.02 -2.42 11.03
CA ALA A 31 -10.20 -0.97 10.96
C ALA A 31 -10.67 -0.50 9.58
N GLU A 32 -10.08 -1.04 8.50
CA GLU A 32 -10.51 -0.76 7.11
C GLU A 32 -11.97 -1.18 6.89
N ASN A 33 -12.35 -2.40 7.29
CA ASN A 33 -13.71 -2.93 7.15
C ASN A 33 -14.75 -2.12 7.96
N LYS A 34 -14.32 -1.42 9.01
CA LYS A 34 -15.15 -0.52 9.80
C LYS A 34 -15.15 0.92 9.30
N ASN A 35 -14.46 1.21 8.18
CA ASN A 35 -14.31 2.54 7.61
C ASN A 35 -13.66 3.54 8.58
N PHE A 36 -12.68 3.09 9.36
CA PHE A 36 -11.86 3.99 10.17
C PHE A 36 -10.68 4.53 9.37
N ALA A 37 -10.34 5.80 9.63
CA ALA A 37 -9.04 6.34 9.25
C ALA A 37 -7.92 5.59 9.97
N ILE A 38 -6.84 5.33 9.26
CA ILE A 38 -5.67 4.62 9.75
C ILE A 38 -4.45 5.51 9.58
N LEU A 39 -3.72 5.67 10.67
CA LEU A 39 -2.39 6.27 10.70
C LEU A 39 -1.42 5.20 11.20
N LEU A 40 -0.41 4.85 10.39
CA LEU A 40 0.71 4.03 10.82
C LEU A 40 1.94 4.93 10.96
N LEU A 41 2.51 4.96 12.16
CA LEU A 41 3.70 5.74 12.45
C LEU A 41 4.91 4.82 12.33
N LYS A 42 5.87 5.22 11.50
CA LYS A 42 7.15 4.51 11.37
C LYS A 42 8.24 5.28 12.10
N ASN A 43 9.13 4.55 12.78
CA ASN A 43 10.22 5.11 13.59
C ASN A 43 9.71 6.02 14.71
N ILE A 44 8.75 5.54 15.51
CA ILE A 44 8.10 6.36 16.55
C ILE A 44 9.09 7.00 17.53
N ASP A 45 10.20 6.31 17.83
CA ASP A 45 11.26 6.79 18.72
C ASP A 45 11.98 8.06 18.21
N SER A 46 11.86 8.37 16.92
CA SER A 46 12.48 9.55 16.31
C SER A 46 11.60 10.80 16.37
N TYR A 47 10.34 10.69 16.82
CA TYR A 47 9.41 11.82 16.90
C TYR A 47 9.79 12.79 18.02
N PRO A 48 9.60 14.10 17.79
CA PRO A 48 9.95 15.13 18.77
C PRO A 48 9.08 15.03 20.02
N SER A 49 9.66 15.39 21.17
CA SER A 49 8.86 15.70 22.35
C SER A 49 8.11 17.02 22.19
N LEU A 50 7.22 17.33 23.13
CA LEU A 50 6.48 18.61 23.12
C LEU A 50 7.39 19.84 23.27
N LEU A 51 8.66 19.67 23.66
CA LEU A 51 9.62 20.75 23.81
C LEU A 51 10.50 20.94 22.56
N ASP A 52 10.53 19.96 21.65
CA ASP A 52 11.47 19.93 20.53
C ASP A 52 10.87 20.61 19.30
N ILE A 53 10.93 21.94 19.22
CA ILE A 53 10.45 22.69 18.04
C ILE A 53 11.22 22.25 16.79
N GLN A 54 10.49 21.82 15.77
CA GLN A 54 11.00 21.40 14.49
C GLN A 54 10.99 22.55 13.48
N SER A 55 12.04 22.64 12.67
CA SER A 55 12.16 23.56 11.54
C SER A 55 12.70 22.82 10.33
N GLY A 56 12.25 23.17 9.12
CA GLY A 56 12.57 22.46 7.89
C GLY A 56 11.30 22.13 7.12
N TYR A 57 11.26 21.00 6.42
CA TYR A 57 10.11 20.66 5.59
C TYR A 57 9.23 19.56 6.21
N ILE A 58 7.92 19.71 6.05
CA ILE A 58 6.96 18.61 6.17
C ILE A 58 6.46 18.32 4.76
N ASP A 59 6.78 17.14 4.27
CA ASP A 59 6.46 16.73 2.91
C ASP A 59 5.25 15.81 2.89
N ILE A 60 4.34 16.08 1.97
CA ILE A 60 3.12 15.31 1.83
C ILE A 60 3.06 14.77 0.41
N TRP A 61 3.17 13.46 0.28
CA TRP A 61 3.10 12.73 -0.97
C TRP A 61 1.67 12.26 -1.20
N TRP A 62 0.94 13.04 -1.97
CA TRP A 62 -0.44 12.76 -2.35
C TRP A 62 -0.48 11.89 -3.61
N ILE A 63 -0.36 10.58 -3.39
CA ILE A 63 -0.33 9.58 -4.47
C ILE A 63 -1.75 9.29 -4.98
N ILE A 64 -2.71 9.22 -4.05
CA ILE A 64 -4.13 9.00 -4.36
C ILE A 64 -5.03 9.97 -3.60
N HIS A 65 -6.15 10.35 -4.24
CA HIS A 65 -7.19 11.15 -3.62
C HIS A 65 -7.93 10.31 -2.57
N ASP A 66 -7.56 10.50 -1.29
CA ASP A 66 -8.09 9.72 -0.17
C ASP A 66 -8.81 10.61 0.86
N GLY A 67 -9.94 11.20 0.45
CA GLY A 67 -10.85 11.95 1.34
C GLY A 67 -10.26 13.23 1.96
N GLY A 68 -9.06 13.63 1.54
CA GLY A 68 -8.36 14.83 1.99
C GLY A 68 -7.70 14.74 3.37
N LEU A 69 -7.75 13.59 4.05
CA LEU A 69 -7.20 13.41 5.41
C LEU A 69 -5.73 13.86 5.53
N LEU A 70 -4.92 13.62 4.49
CA LEU A 70 -3.54 14.11 4.42
C LEU A 70 -3.44 15.64 4.56
N PHE A 71 -4.35 16.38 3.93
CA PHE A 71 -4.40 17.84 4.03
C PHE A 71 -4.89 18.31 5.39
N LEU A 72 -5.85 17.59 5.99
CA LEU A 72 -6.26 17.88 7.37
C LEU A 72 -5.08 17.72 8.33
N LEU A 73 -4.30 16.65 8.20
CA LEU A 73 -3.10 16.43 9.02
C LEU A 73 -2.06 17.53 8.78
N ALA A 74 -1.84 17.93 7.52
CA ALA A 74 -0.99 19.07 7.17
C ALA A 74 -1.37 20.33 7.94
N PHE A 75 -2.66 20.67 7.90
CA PHE A 75 -3.22 21.84 8.53
C PHE A 75 -3.07 21.78 10.05
N LEU A 76 -3.45 20.67 10.67
CA LEU A 76 -3.36 20.48 12.12
C LEU A 76 -1.92 20.52 12.63
N LEU A 77 -0.97 19.92 11.90
CA LEU A 77 0.45 19.99 12.24
C LEU A 77 0.94 21.44 12.24
N GLN A 78 0.58 22.24 11.23
CA GLN A 78 0.97 23.65 11.17
C GLN A 78 0.41 24.52 12.31
N GLN A 79 -0.70 24.12 12.95
CA GLN A 79 -1.22 24.82 14.13
C GLN A 79 -0.45 24.50 15.41
N HIS A 80 0.26 23.37 15.47
CA HIS A 80 0.93 22.91 16.67
C HIS A 80 2.31 23.57 16.84
N HIS A 81 2.65 24.01 18.06
CA HIS A 81 3.88 24.78 18.32
C HIS A 81 5.17 24.04 17.99
N VAL A 82 5.17 22.70 18.04
CA VAL A 82 6.31 21.87 17.63
C VAL A 82 6.59 21.98 16.13
N TRP A 83 5.56 22.12 15.29
CA TRP A 83 5.68 21.99 13.83
C TRP A 83 5.39 23.28 13.07
N ASN A 84 4.91 24.33 13.74
CA ASN A 84 4.53 25.61 13.12
C ASN A 84 5.70 26.41 12.52
N LYS A 85 6.95 25.95 12.66
CA LYS A 85 8.13 26.50 11.99
C LYS A 85 8.56 25.68 10.77
N CYS A 86 7.91 24.57 10.48
CA CYS A 86 8.14 23.81 9.26
C CYS A 86 7.39 24.41 8.07
N ILE A 87 7.96 24.28 6.89
CA ILE A 87 7.35 24.64 5.61
C ILE A 87 6.67 23.40 5.04
N LEU A 88 5.40 23.52 4.64
CA LEU A 88 4.69 22.44 3.96
C LEU A 88 5.07 22.38 2.48
N ARG A 89 5.39 21.18 1.98
CA ARG A 89 5.51 20.89 0.55
C ARG A 89 4.60 19.73 0.18
N LEU A 90 3.87 19.88 -0.92
CA LEU A 90 2.90 18.94 -1.42
C LEU A 90 3.35 18.40 -2.76
N PHE A 91 3.43 17.09 -2.87
CA PHE A 91 3.81 16.37 -4.07
C PHE A 91 2.60 15.61 -4.60
N THR A 92 2.10 16.02 -5.76
CA THR A 92 1.10 15.25 -6.51
C THR A 92 1.78 14.38 -7.56
N ILE A 93 1.27 13.16 -7.75
CA ILE A 93 1.78 12.26 -8.77
C ILE A 93 1.09 12.51 -10.10
N CYS A 94 1.90 12.62 -11.15
CA CYS A 94 1.49 12.79 -12.53
C CYS A 94 1.95 11.58 -13.34
N LEU A 95 1.07 10.94 -14.11
CA LEU A 95 1.47 9.87 -15.01
C LEU A 95 2.21 10.45 -16.24
N PRO A 96 3.04 9.66 -16.95
CA PRO A 96 3.83 10.18 -18.08
C PRO A 96 3.00 10.72 -19.26
N ASN A 97 1.73 10.33 -19.36
CA ASN A 97 0.78 10.79 -20.38
C ASN A 97 -0.05 12.01 -19.95
N GLN A 98 0.15 12.52 -18.74
CA GLN A 98 -0.54 13.68 -18.19
C GLN A 98 0.39 14.90 -18.19
N GLU A 99 -0.17 16.10 -18.06
CA GLU A 99 0.59 17.36 -18.07
C GLU A 99 0.86 17.87 -16.64
N PRO A 100 2.09 17.77 -16.10
CA PRO A 100 2.37 18.08 -14.70
C PRO A 100 1.95 19.49 -14.26
N GLN A 101 1.95 20.47 -15.17
CA GLN A 101 1.52 21.83 -14.86
C GLN A 101 0.03 21.92 -14.54
N ILE A 102 -0.81 21.11 -15.20
CA ILE A 102 -2.25 21.05 -14.93
C ILE A 102 -2.48 20.47 -13.52
N GLN A 103 -1.90 19.30 -13.23
CA GLN A 103 -2.05 18.65 -11.92
C GLN A 103 -1.50 19.51 -10.77
N LYS A 104 -0.39 20.22 -11.02
CA LYS A 104 0.15 21.20 -10.08
C LYS A 104 -0.85 22.33 -9.84
N HIS A 105 -1.37 22.95 -10.89
CA HIS A 105 -2.29 24.09 -10.79
C HIS A 105 -3.61 23.73 -10.09
N GLU A 106 -4.19 22.56 -10.41
CA GLU A 106 -5.39 22.06 -9.75
C GLU A 106 -5.18 21.89 -8.23
N LEU A 107 -4.04 21.34 -7.83
CA LEU A 107 -3.70 21.18 -6.43
C LEU A 107 -3.42 22.53 -5.74
N GLU A 108 -2.75 23.48 -6.41
CA GLU A 108 -2.56 24.85 -5.92
C GLU A 108 -3.90 25.55 -5.63
N GLN A 109 -4.86 25.43 -6.54
CA GLN A 109 -6.21 25.97 -6.33
C GLN A 109 -6.91 25.31 -5.14
N TYR A 110 -6.78 23.99 -5.01
CA TYR A 110 -7.39 23.23 -3.91
C TYR A 110 -6.85 23.64 -2.54
N VAL A 111 -5.52 23.75 -2.40
CA VAL A 111 -4.90 24.14 -1.11
C VAL A 111 -5.16 25.62 -0.78
N TYR A 112 -5.26 26.48 -1.80
CA TYR A 112 -5.67 27.87 -1.63
C TYR A 112 -7.07 27.97 -1.02
N GLN A 113 -8.03 27.19 -1.53
CA GLN A 113 -9.39 27.12 -0.97
C GLN A 113 -9.39 26.65 0.49
N LEU A 114 -8.51 25.71 0.83
CA LEU A 114 -8.35 25.21 2.20
C LEU A 114 -7.55 26.16 3.11
N ARG A 115 -7.03 27.29 2.58
CA ARG A 115 -6.14 28.23 3.28
C ARG A 115 -4.87 27.55 3.85
N ILE A 116 -4.41 26.50 3.18
CA ILE A 116 -3.17 25.81 3.53
C ILE A 116 -2.03 26.47 2.75
N GLN A 117 -1.07 27.06 3.46
CA GLN A 117 0.14 27.61 2.85
C GLN A 117 1.16 26.50 2.64
N ALA A 118 1.32 26.06 1.39
CA ALA A 118 2.24 24.99 1.01
C ALA A 118 2.81 25.21 -0.39
N GLU A 119 4.04 24.76 -0.60
CA GLU A 119 4.64 24.67 -1.94
C GLU A 119 4.09 23.45 -2.67
N VAL A 120 3.67 23.58 -3.92
CA VAL A 120 3.08 22.48 -4.70
C VAL A 120 3.99 22.05 -5.84
N HIS A 121 4.22 20.75 -5.94
CA HIS A 121 5.05 20.11 -6.95
C HIS A 121 4.28 18.96 -7.60
N ALA A 122 4.35 18.87 -8.93
CA ALA A 122 3.92 17.68 -9.67
C ALA A 122 5.14 16.84 -10.04
N VAL A 123 5.08 15.55 -9.74
CA VAL A 123 6.19 14.60 -9.98
C VAL A 123 5.72 13.54 -10.95
N ILE A 124 6.46 13.38 -12.06
CA ILE A 124 6.17 12.34 -13.04
C ILE A 124 6.64 11.00 -12.48
N VAL A 125 5.74 10.04 -12.43
CA VAL A 125 6.01 8.68 -11.94
C VAL A 125 5.32 7.68 -12.86
N ASP A 126 5.98 6.55 -13.13
CA ASP A 126 5.40 5.49 -13.97
C ASP A 126 4.23 4.80 -13.26
N ASP A 127 3.22 4.37 -14.01
CA ASP A 127 2.04 3.70 -13.46
C ASP A 127 2.40 2.43 -12.66
N GLN A 128 3.44 1.71 -13.09
CA GLN A 128 3.92 0.51 -12.37
C GLN A 128 4.42 0.84 -10.97
N GLU A 129 5.00 2.03 -10.77
CA GLU A 129 5.55 2.49 -9.49
C GLU A 129 4.45 2.77 -8.46
N ILE A 130 3.26 3.20 -8.91
CA ILE A 130 2.12 3.52 -8.04
C ILE A 130 1.01 2.48 -8.05
N SER A 131 1.21 1.35 -8.72
CA SER A 131 0.23 0.27 -8.88
C SER A 131 -0.37 -0.27 -7.57
N ALA A 132 0.37 -0.18 -6.46
CA ALA A 132 -0.11 -0.55 -5.13
C ALA A 132 -1.19 0.39 -4.57
N PHE A 133 -1.28 1.63 -5.08
CA PHE A 133 -2.22 2.67 -4.65
C PHE A 133 -3.42 2.80 -5.59
N THR A 134 -3.23 2.61 -6.90
CA THR A 134 -4.19 3.01 -7.93
C THR A 134 -5.17 1.92 -8.38
N LYS A 135 -5.16 0.72 -7.78
CA LYS A 135 -5.98 -0.46 -8.20
C LYS A 135 -7.49 -0.19 -8.39
N TYR A 136 -8.04 0.91 -7.88
CA TYR A 136 -9.46 1.30 -8.00
C TYR A 136 -9.74 2.54 -8.87
N ARG A 137 -8.70 3.16 -9.46
CA ARG A 137 -8.84 4.45 -10.17
C ARG A 137 -9.36 4.33 -11.61
N THR A 138 -9.70 3.12 -12.07
CA THR A 138 -10.30 2.85 -13.38
C THR A 138 -11.82 2.70 -13.30
N MET A 139 -12.51 3.62 -12.62
CA MET A 139 -13.99 3.73 -12.69
C MET A 139 -14.49 4.88 -13.59
N THR A 140 -13.59 5.67 -14.21
CA THR A 140 -13.97 6.60 -15.28
C THR A 140 -13.82 5.95 -16.66
N ALA A 141 -14.82 5.13 -17.01
CA ALA A 141 -15.41 4.85 -18.33
C ALA A 141 -14.61 4.79 -19.66
N VAL A 142 -13.28 4.92 -19.74
CA VAL A 142 -12.61 5.07 -21.06
C VAL A 142 -11.68 3.91 -21.47
N ASP A 143 -11.11 3.10 -20.57
CA ASP A 143 -10.18 2.03 -21.00
C ASP A 143 -10.56 0.62 -20.51
N SER A 144 -11.77 0.19 -20.86
CA SER A 144 -12.35 -1.13 -20.56
C SER A 144 -11.66 -2.34 -21.23
N LYS A 145 -10.54 -2.16 -21.93
CA LYS A 145 -9.90 -3.25 -22.70
C LYS A 145 -8.59 -3.79 -22.12
N HIS A 146 -7.86 -3.02 -21.31
CA HIS A 146 -6.59 -3.49 -20.73
C HIS A 146 -6.68 -3.87 -19.24
N PHE A 147 -7.75 -3.46 -18.55
CA PHE A 147 -7.86 -3.67 -17.10
C PHE A 147 -8.68 -4.89 -16.67
N ASN A 148 -9.35 -5.55 -17.61
CA ASN A 148 -9.99 -6.85 -17.39
C ASN A 148 -8.97 -8.01 -17.23
N LEU A 149 -7.68 -7.73 -16.99
CA LEU A 149 -6.64 -8.74 -16.98
C LEU A 149 -6.03 -9.01 -15.59
N PHE A 150 -6.06 -8.06 -14.63
CA PHE A 150 -5.31 -8.22 -13.37
C PHE A 150 -6.16 -8.60 -12.16
N ASP A 151 -7.30 -7.94 -11.94
CA ASP A 151 -8.28 -8.36 -10.90
C ASP A 151 -9.11 -9.56 -11.35
N ILE A 152 -9.30 -9.67 -12.67
CA ILE A 152 -9.81 -10.87 -13.32
C ILE A 152 -8.76 -11.98 -13.28
N ASN A 153 -7.44 -11.72 -13.37
CA ASN A 153 -6.45 -12.77 -13.09
C ASN A 153 -6.54 -13.26 -11.65
N GLU A 154 -6.48 -12.41 -10.61
CA GLU A 154 -6.52 -12.94 -9.22
C GLU A 154 -7.83 -13.70 -8.93
N LYS A 155 -8.99 -13.17 -9.34
CA LYS A 155 -10.29 -13.84 -9.13
C LYS A 155 -10.54 -15.03 -10.06
N GLN A 156 -10.09 -14.99 -11.32
CA GLN A 156 -10.15 -16.16 -12.21
C GLN A 156 -9.15 -17.20 -11.77
N ILE A 157 -7.92 -16.84 -11.41
CA ILE A 157 -6.91 -17.79 -10.91
C ILE A 157 -7.43 -18.47 -9.65
N ASP A 158 -8.02 -17.74 -8.69
CA ASP A 158 -8.62 -18.35 -7.50
C ASP A 158 -9.86 -19.19 -7.81
N SER A 159 -10.73 -18.74 -8.73
CA SER A 159 -11.92 -19.51 -9.14
C SER A 159 -11.58 -20.73 -9.99
N GLU A 160 -10.60 -20.63 -10.88
CA GLU A 160 -10.06 -21.72 -11.69
C GLU A 160 -9.26 -22.68 -10.81
N ARG A 161 -8.54 -22.20 -9.79
CA ARG A 161 -7.92 -23.02 -8.74
C ARG A 161 -8.96 -23.86 -8.02
N GLU A 162 -10.06 -23.25 -7.56
CA GLU A 162 -11.14 -23.97 -6.90
C GLU A 162 -11.84 -24.96 -7.84
N LYS A 163 -12.15 -24.57 -9.08
CA LYS A 163 -12.79 -25.44 -10.08
C LYS A 163 -11.90 -26.58 -10.52
N HIS A 164 -10.62 -26.33 -10.79
CA HIS A 164 -9.65 -27.33 -11.23
C HIS A 164 -9.30 -28.30 -10.11
N MET A 165 -9.12 -27.82 -8.88
CA MET A 165 -9.01 -28.70 -7.71
C MET A 165 -10.28 -29.55 -7.54
N GLN A 166 -11.46 -28.94 -7.61
CA GLN A 166 -12.72 -29.68 -7.51
C GLN A 166 -12.91 -30.70 -8.63
N GLU A 167 -12.50 -30.41 -9.87
CA GLU A 167 -12.53 -31.35 -11.00
C GLU A 167 -11.56 -32.53 -10.81
N LEU A 168 -10.35 -32.26 -10.30
CA LEU A 168 -9.37 -33.30 -9.97
C LEU A 168 -9.89 -34.24 -8.85
N PHE A 169 -10.62 -33.69 -7.86
CA PHE A 169 -11.27 -34.49 -6.82
C PHE A 169 -12.60 -35.14 -7.26
N LYS A 170 -13.23 -34.66 -8.35
CA LYS A 170 -14.48 -35.20 -8.92
C LYS A 170 -14.30 -36.55 -9.61
N ASN A 171 -13.11 -36.80 -10.15
CA ASN A 171 -12.76 -38.07 -10.79
C ASN A 171 -12.42 -39.18 -9.78
N TYR A 172 -12.63 -38.91 -8.48
CA TYR A 172 -12.43 -39.88 -7.42
C TYR A 172 -13.76 -40.59 -7.08
N PRO A 173 -13.84 -41.92 -7.17
CA PRO A 173 -15.08 -42.64 -6.89
C PRO A 173 -15.44 -42.51 -5.41
N ALA A 174 -16.62 -41.96 -5.13
CA ALA A 174 -17.16 -41.75 -3.78
C ALA A 174 -17.75 -43.03 -3.14
N ASN A 175 -17.21 -44.20 -3.46
CA ASN A 175 -17.70 -45.48 -2.91
C ASN A 175 -16.75 -45.93 -1.80
N GLY A 176 -17.22 -45.78 -0.57
CA GLY A 176 -16.47 -45.94 0.67
C GLY A 176 -16.17 -47.39 1.06
N GLU A 177 -15.33 -48.08 0.29
CA GLU A 177 -14.64 -49.28 0.78
C GLU A 177 -13.14 -49.20 0.47
N HIS A 178 -12.35 -49.11 1.55
CA HIS A 178 -10.89 -49.28 1.63
C HIS A 178 -10.07 -48.87 0.39
N ILE A 179 -9.58 -47.62 0.36
CA ILE A 179 -8.66 -47.16 -0.70
C ILE A 179 -7.28 -46.86 -0.09
N GLN A 180 -6.30 -47.64 -0.53
CA GLN A 180 -4.89 -47.37 -0.32
C GLN A 180 -4.53 -46.06 -1.03
N TYR A 181 -4.08 -45.06 -0.26
CA TYR A 181 -3.64 -43.75 -0.75
C TYR A 181 -2.42 -43.89 -1.67
N THR A 182 -2.63 -44.13 -2.95
CA THR A 182 -1.55 -44.17 -3.93
C THR A 182 -1.93 -43.31 -5.13
N PHE A 183 -1.44 -42.08 -5.12
CA PHE A 183 -1.43 -41.23 -6.30
C PHE A 183 -0.61 -41.91 -7.41
N THR A 184 -1.08 -41.87 -8.66
CA THR A 184 -0.25 -42.32 -9.79
C THR A 184 0.92 -41.36 -9.97
N PRO A 185 2.13 -41.82 -10.33
CA PRO A 185 3.29 -40.95 -10.52
C PRO A 185 3.05 -39.79 -11.50
N SER A 186 2.22 -40.00 -12.53
CA SER A 186 1.84 -39.00 -13.53
C SER A 186 0.91 -37.91 -12.98
N SER A 187 -0.06 -38.27 -12.12
CA SER A 187 -0.92 -37.27 -11.48
C SER A 187 -0.15 -36.43 -10.45
N ILE A 188 0.84 -37.03 -9.77
CA ILE A 188 1.73 -36.29 -8.86
C ILE A 188 2.61 -35.31 -9.64
N SER A 189 3.17 -35.70 -10.79
CA SER A 189 4.05 -34.83 -11.57
C SER A 189 3.30 -33.61 -12.12
N THR A 190 2.10 -33.80 -12.66
CA THR A 190 1.27 -32.69 -13.18
C THR A 190 0.84 -31.74 -12.06
N LEU A 191 0.43 -32.26 -10.89
CA LEU A 191 0.13 -31.44 -9.71
C LEU A 191 1.34 -30.63 -9.25
N LYS A 192 2.54 -31.23 -9.26
CA LYS A 192 3.78 -30.55 -8.89
C LYS A 192 4.12 -29.45 -9.89
N GLU A 193 4.02 -29.69 -11.19
CA GLU A 193 4.32 -28.70 -12.24
C GLU A 193 3.36 -27.50 -12.20
N SER A 194 2.06 -27.75 -12.02
CA SER A 194 1.08 -26.67 -11.85
C SER A 194 1.38 -25.86 -10.61
N TYR A 195 1.59 -26.50 -9.45
CA TYR A 195 1.94 -25.81 -8.21
C TYR A 195 3.22 -24.98 -8.34
N LEU A 196 4.28 -25.54 -8.95
CA LEU A 196 5.53 -24.84 -9.22
C LEU A 196 5.32 -23.61 -10.11
N THR A 197 4.54 -23.73 -11.18
CA THR A 197 4.24 -22.62 -12.10
C THR A 197 3.49 -21.49 -11.38
N TYR A 198 2.51 -21.82 -10.54
CA TYR A 198 1.78 -20.84 -9.73
C TYR A 198 2.67 -20.12 -8.73
N THR A 199 3.47 -20.88 -7.96
CA THR A 199 4.41 -20.28 -7.00
C THR A 199 5.41 -19.33 -7.68
N LEU A 200 5.85 -19.67 -8.89
CA LEU A 200 6.72 -18.79 -9.68
C LEU A 200 6.01 -17.51 -10.13
N ILE A 201 4.75 -17.59 -10.57
CA ILE A 201 3.96 -16.42 -10.98
C ILE A 201 3.71 -15.50 -9.79
N GLU A 202 3.32 -16.03 -8.63
CA GLU A 202 3.14 -15.24 -7.41
C GLU A 202 4.43 -14.54 -6.98
N ASP A 203 5.56 -15.27 -6.97
CA ASP A 203 6.88 -14.73 -6.65
C ASP A 203 7.28 -13.61 -7.62
N LEU A 204 7.06 -13.78 -8.93
CA LEU A 204 7.31 -12.72 -9.92
C LEU A 204 6.45 -11.47 -9.69
N GLN A 205 5.19 -11.61 -9.25
CA GLN A 205 4.32 -10.47 -8.95
C GLN A 205 4.75 -9.74 -7.67
N VAL A 206 5.14 -10.49 -6.63
CA VAL A 206 5.71 -9.92 -5.39
C VAL A 206 6.98 -9.14 -5.71
N ARG A 207 7.92 -9.71 -6.48
CA ARG A 207 9.15 -9.03 -6.90
C ARG A 207 8.90 -7.74 -7.68
N LYS A 208 7.91 -7.73 -8.58
CA LYS A 208 7.53 -6.51 -9.31
C LYS A 208 7.02 -5.41 -8.38
N LYS A 209 6.20 -5.76 -7.38
CA LYS A 209 5.74 -4.81 -6.35
C LYS A 209 6.89 -4.32 -5.49
N MET A 210 7.84 -5.19 -5.13
CA MET A 210 9.03 -4.77 -4.40
C MET A 210 9.88 -3.76 -5.17
N HIS A 211 10.08 -3.99 -6.47
CA HIS A 211 10.80 -3.07 -7.33
C HIS A 211 10.07 -1.72 -7.52
N SER A 212 8.73 -1.74 -7.57
CA SER A 212 7.95 -0.50 -7.63
C SER A 212 8.06 0.32 -6.35
N ALA A 213 8.00 -0.30 -5.17
CA ALA A 213 8.25 0.37 -3.89
C ALA A 213 9.63 1.05 -3.85
N ALA A 214 10.68 0.35 -4.27
CA ALA A 214 12.04 0.89 -4.28
C ALA A 214 12.19 2.11 -5.21
N ARG A 215 11.60 2.07 -6.41
CA ARG A 215 11.64 3.20 -7.36
C ARG A 215 10.86 4.42 -6.88
N LEU A 216 9.67 4.19 -6.33
CA LEU A 216 8.88 5.27 -5.74
C LEU A 216 9.61 5.87 -4.54
N ASN A 217 10.18 5.05 -3.66
CA ASN A 217 10.98 5.52 -2.53
C ASN A 217 12.19 6.35 -3.00
N GLN A 218 12.89 5.92 -4.06
CA GLN A 218 13.98 6.71 -4.62
C GLN A 218 13.51 8.12 -5.01
N THR A 219 12.37 8.21 -5.69
CA THR A 219 11.76 9.49 -6.10
C THR A 219 11.38 10.36 -4.89
N ILE A 220 10.91 9.73 -3.81
CA ILE A 220 10.60 10.38 -2.52
C ILE A 220 11.89 10.92 -1.89
N LEU A 221 12.92 10.09 -1.77
CA LEU A 221 14.20 10.44 -1.13
C LEU A 221 14.95 11.55 -1.88
N GLU A 222 14.89 11.59 -3.20
CA GLU A 222 15.47 12.68 -4.00
C GLU A 222 15.00 14.07 -3.57
N ARG A 223 13.77 14.17 -3.03
CA ARG A 223 13.14 15.45 -2.64
C ARG A 223 12.97 15.60 -1.14
N SER A 224 12.84 14.49 -0.42
CA SER A 224 12.32 14.44 0.96
C SER A 224 13.28 13.82 1.97
N ARG A 225 14.50 13.44 1.56
CA ARG A 225 15.48 12.76 2.46
C ARG A 225 15.78 13.55 3.73
N ASN A 226 15.80 14.89 3.66
CA ASN A 226 16.11 15.77 4.79
C ASN A 226 14.86 16.39 5.43
N SER A 227 13.67 15.90 5.08
CA SER A 227 12.42 16.43 5.60
C SER A 227 12.21 15.98 7.04
N GLN A 228 11.65 16.89 7.83
CA GLN A 228 11.38 16.63 9.23
C GLN A 228 10.26 15.62 9.41
N LEU A 229 9.35 15.50 8.44
CA LEU A 229 8.28 14.53 8.46
C LEU A 229 7.81 14.30 7.02
N VAL A 230 7.55 13.04 6.67
CA VAL A 230 6.96 12.66 5.38
C VAL A 230 5.62 11.97 5.64
N LEU A 231 4.56 12.47 5.04
CA LEU A 231 3.24 11.84 5.03
C LEU A 231 3.04 11.21 3.65
N ILE A 232 2.65 9.93 3.62
CA ILE A 232 2.41 9.17 2.40
C ILE A 232 1.08 8.44 2.55
N ASN A 233 0.35 8.23 1.46
CA ASN A 233 -0.79 7.32 1.49
C ASN A 233 -0.35 5.92 1.97
N LEU A 234 -1.19 5.23 2.73
CA LEU A 234 -0.97 3.83 3.11
C LEU A 234 -1.45 2.93 1.96
N PRO A 235 -0.59 2.06 1.38
CA PRO A 235 -1.01 1.08 0.39
C PRO A 235 -2.05 0.14 0.97
N LYS A 236 -2.97 -0.34 0.13
CA LYS A 236 -4.03 -1.25 0.59
C LYS A 236 -3.46 -2.57 1.11
N VAL A 237 -3.88 -2.97 2.31
CA VAL A 237 -3.53 -4.28 2.88
C VAL A 237 -4.15 -5.39 2.01
N PRO A 238 -3.39 -6.43 1.62
CA PRO A 238 -3.93 -7.55 0.85
C PRO A 238 -4.95 -8.35 1.67
N ARG A 239 -5.78 -9.12 0.96
CA ARG A 239 -6.66 -10.12 1.59
C ARG A 239 -5.81 -11.22 2.21
N THR A 240 -6.31 -11.78 3.31
CA THR A 240 -5.54 -12.64 4.22
C THR A 240 -4.94 -13.86 3.50
N ASN A 241 -3.61 -13.84 3.35
CA ASN A 241 -2.75 -14.95 2.97
C ASN A 241 -1.39 -14.67 3.62
N VAL A 242 -0.89 -15.58 4.45
CA VAL A 242 0.37 -15.39 5.22
C VAL A 242 1.52 -14.91 4.33
N ASN A 243 1.68 -15.47 3.13
CA ASN A 243 2.75 -15.04 2.22
C ASN A 243 2.55 -13.59 1.72
N ALA A 244 1.29 -13.20 1.46
CA ALA A 244 0.95 -11.84 1.06
C ALA A 244 1.13 -10.84 2.21
N ASP A 245 0.94 -11.28 3.45
CA ASP A 245 1.10 -10.48 4.66
C ASP A 245 2.58 -10.08 4.85
N TYR A 246 3.50 -11.04 4.76
CA TYR A 246 4.94 -10.76 4.81
C TYR A 246 5.38 -9.89 3.63
N ALA A 247 4.96 -10.21 2.40
CA ALA A 247 5.28 -9.40 1.23
C ALA A 247 4.76 -7.95 1.34
N TYR A 248 3.59 -7.75 1.97
CA TYR A 248 3.05 -6.41 2.20
C TYR A 248 3.88 -5.63 3.24
N ILE A 249 4.27 -6.27 4.34
CA ILE A 249 5.12 -5.64 5.34
C ILE A 249 6.46 -5.25 4.72
N GLU A 250 7.09 -6.16 3.98
CA GLU A 250 8.35 -5.91 3.28
C GLU A 250 8.22 -4.77 2.25
N PHE A 251 7.13 -4.75 1.47
CA PHE A 251 6.84 -3.67 0.52
C PHE A 251 6.77 -2.30 1.20
N VAL A 252 6.04 -2.20 2.32
CA VAL A 252 5.90 -0.93 3.05
C VAL A 252 7.21 -0.54 3.74
N ASP A 253 8.02 -1.51 4.17
CA ASP A 253 9.36 -1.27 4.69
C ASP A 253 10.26 -0.66 3.63
N GLN A 254 10.31 -1.27 2.44
CA GLN A 254 11.08 -0.81 1.28
C GLN A 254 10.63 0.57 0.78
N LEU A 255 9.32 0.83 0.78
CA LEU A 255 8.74 2.12 0.38
C LEU A 255 9.21 3.27 1.27
N CYS A 256 9.46 3.00 2.55
CA CYS A 256 9.82 4.01 3.54
C CYS A 256 11.30 3.95 3.96
N GLU A 257 12.10 3.10 3.31
CA GLU A 257 13.50 2.91 3.68
C GLU A 257 14.28 4.22 3.57
N GLY A 258 15.05 4.57 4.60
CA GLY A 258 15.86 5.79 4.63
C GLY A 258 15.07 7.08 4.88
N ILE A 259 13.74 7.01 5.08
CA ILE A 259 12.92 8.15 5.53
C ILE A 259 13.00 8.24 7.06
N TYR A 260 13.38 9.40 7.59
CA TYR A 260 13.60 9.58 9.02
C TYR A 260 12.31 9.40 9.84
N ARG A 261 11.29 10.22 9.57
CA ARG A 261 9.96 10.14 10.18
C ARG A 261 8.91 10.02 9.09
N CYS A 262 8.14 8.93 9.13
CA CYS A 262 7.11 8.66 8.15
C CYS A 262 5.77 8.36 8.83
N ILE A 263 4.70 8.96 8.33
CA ILE A 263 3.32 8.59 8.66
C ILE A 263 2.65 8.08 7.40
N LEU A 264 2.21 6.84 7.41
CA LEU A 264 1.37 6.26 6.37
C LEU A 264 -0.09 6.49 6.74
N VAL A 265 -0.85 7.07 5.82
CA VAL A 265 -2.21 7.56 6.08
C VAL A 265 -3.20 6.94 5.12
N LYS A 266 -4.30 6.42 5.65
CA LYS A 266 -5.46 5.98 4.87
C LYS A 266 -6.74 6.53 5.47
N GLY A 267 -7.59 7.11 4.64
CA GLY A 267 -8.95 7.51 4.99
C GLY A 267 -9.88 6.30 5.09
N GLY A 268 -10.93 6.45 5.88
CA GLY A 268 -12.07 5.54 5.97
C GLY A 268 -13.10 5.74 4.85
N GLY A 269 -12.94 6.74 3.98
CA GLY A 269 -13.83 7.05 2.87
C GLY A 269 -15.12 7.77 3.27
N ARG A 270 -15.19 8.24 4.53
CA ARG A 270 -16.31 9.02 5.09
C ARG A 270 -15.88 10.41 5.56
N GLU A 271 -14.59 10.70 5.47
CA GLU A 271 -14.04 11.99 5.81
C GLU A 271 -14.62 13.04 4.87
N VAL A 272 -15.32 14.00 5.45
CA VAL A 272 -15.75 15.21 4.76
C VAL A 272 -14.91 16.34 5.31
N ILE A 273 -14.02 16.88 4.48
CA ILE A 273 -13.33 18.13 4.80
C ILE A 273 -14.16 19.24 4.17
N THR A 274 -15.00 19.86 4.99
CA THR A 274 -15.70 21.08 4.60
C THR A 274 -14.72 22.24 4.67
N ILE A 275 -14.54 22.95 3.56
CA ILE A 275 -13.87 24.24 3.52
C ILE A 275 -14.64 25.16 4.46
N PHE A 276 -14.00 25.63 5.54
CA PHE A 276 -14.59 26.69 6.35
C PHE A 276 -14.55 27.98 5.53
N SER A 277 -15.70 28.44 5.05
CA SER A 277 -15.85 29.74 4.36
C SER A 277 -15.53 30.89 5.30
#